data_AF-A0A541BZ87-F1
#
_entry.id   AF-A0A541BZ87-F1
#
_cell.length_a   1.000
_cell.length_b   1.000
_cell.length_c   1.000
_cell.angle_alpha   90.00
_cell.angle_beta   90.00
_cell.angle_gamma   90.00
#
_symmetry.space_group_name_H-M   'P 1'
#
loop_
_entity.id
_entity.type
_entity.pdbx_description
1 polymer ?
#
loop_
_entity_poly.entity_id
_entity_poly.type
_entity_poly.pdbx_seq_one_letter_code
_entity_poly.pdbx_strand_id
1 'polypeptide(L)'
;MLTLDLPIEPYWLDLPRGVRVEIRPVTTAVMAAAQAAASRRLAAIRIADPDLDPDMARGLSFAFLVKALARHAVTAWEGVGDAAGKPLPLSPEAVERLMDLDDIAAAFWDRATAPVAAVAAEGNG
;
A
#
# COMPACT_ATOMS: atom_id res chain seq x y z
N MET A 1 -6.36 -13.25 -25.35
CA MET A 1 -6.36 -14.44 -24.46
C MET A 1 -5.62 -14.03 -23.21
N LEU A 2 -6.22 -14.18 -22.02
CA LEU A 2 -5.63 -13.71 -20.77
C LEU A 2 -4.56 -14.69 -20.28
N THR A 3 -3.34 -14.23 -20.06
CA THR A 3 -2.26 -15.00 -19.44
C THR A 3 -2.24 -14.71 -17.94
N LEU A 4 -2.53 -15.73 -17.13
CA LEU A 4 -2.60 -15.59 -15.69
C LEU A 4 -1.23 -15.87 -15.05
N ASP A 5 -0.33 -14.88 -15.11
CA ASP A 5 0.99 -14.93 -14.48
C ASP A 5 1.05 -13.99 -13.26
N LEU A 6 0.37 -14.37 -12.19
CA LEU A 6 0.34 -13.62 -10.93
C LEU A 6 1.25 -14.29 -9.89
N PRO A 7 1.99 -13.51 -9.07
CA PRO A 7 2.73 -14.06 -7.93
C PRO A 7 1.82 -14.86 -7.01
N ILE A 8 2.28 -16.04 -6.58
CA ILE A 8 1.58 -16.90 -5.61
C ILE A 8 2.33 -17.04 -4.29
N GLU A 9 3.62 -16.69 -4.27
CA GLU A 9 4.47 -16.65 -3.08
C GLU A 9 4.87 -15.21 -2.73
N PRO A 10 5.31 -14.94 -1.48
CA PRO A 10 5.85 -13.64 -1.12
C PRO A 10 7.05 -13.24 -1.98
N TYR A 11 7.16 -11.94 -2.26
CA TYR A 11 8.24 -11.40 -3.09
C TYR A 11 8.67 -10.01 -2.62
N TRP A 12 9.92 -9.66 -2.93
CA TRP A 12 10.51 -8.39 -2.54
C TRP A 12 10.23 -7.30 -3.56
N LEU A 13 9.81 -6.15 -3.05
CA LEU A 13 9.77 -4.88 -3.75
C LEU A 13 10.95 -4.04 -3.29
N ASP A 14 11.80 -3.63 -4.22
CA ASP A 14 12.69 -2.50 -3.97
C ASP A 14 11.84 -1.24 -3.90
N LEU A 15 12.22 -0.26 -3.07
CA LEU A 15 11.59 1.05 -2.90
C LEU A 15 12.68 2.14 -2.93
N PRO A 16 12.33 3.43 -3.10
CA PRO A 16 13.30 4.51 -2.96
C PRO A 16 14.06 4.47 -1.63
N ARG A 17 15.16 5.22 -1.55
CA ARG A 17 15.96 5.39 -0.31
C ARG A 17 16.62 4.10 0.22
N GLY A 18 16.80 3.10 -0.64
CA GLY A 18 17.41 1.82 -0.26
C GLY A 18 16.51 0.96 0.63
N VAL A 19 15.21 1.27 0.71
CA VAL A 19 14.22 0.47 1.42
C VAL A 19 13.79 -0.69 0.54
N ARG A 20 13.58 -1.86 1.14
CA ARG A 20 12.95 -3.00 0.49
C ARG A 20 11.85 -3.54 1.38
N VAL A 21 10.76 -3.99 0.79
CA VAL A 21 9.66 -4.65 1.53
C VAL A 21 9.32 -5.97 0.88
N GLU A 22 9.17 -7.02 1.67
CA GLU A 22 8.59 -8.27 1.21
C GLU A 22 7.08 -8.18 1.36
N ILE A 23 6.34 -8.56 0.33
CA ILE A 23 4.89 -8.60 0.35
C ILE A 23 4.35 -9.96 -0.02
N ARG A 24 3.22 -10.34 0.57
CA ARG A 24 2.34 -11.37 0.01
C ARG A 24 1.67 -10.85 -1.26
N PRO A 25 1.30 -11.74 -2.20
CA PRO A 25 0.56 -11.35 -3.39
C PRO A 25 -0.71 -10.54 -3.06
N VAL A 26 -0.90 -9.46 -3.82
CA VAL A 26 -2.09 -8.61 -3.72
C VAL A 26 -3.24 -9.30 -4.43
N THR A 27 -3.97 -10.12 -3.69
CA THR A 27 -5.19 -10.76 -4.18
C THR A 27 -6.38 -9.79 -4.14
N THR A 28 -7.45 -10.13 -4.84
CA THR A 28 -8.72 -9.40 -4.79
C THR A 28 -9.23 -9.23 -3.35
N ALA A 29 -9.09 -10.26 -2.51
CA ALA A 29 -9.51 -10.20 -1.10
C ALA A 29 -8.69 -9.18 -0.30
N VAL A 30 -7.37 -9.14 -0.52
CA VAL A 30 -6.47 -8.18 0.13
C VAL A 30 -6.78 -6.75 -0.30
N MET A 31 -6.96 -6.51 -1.61
CA MET A 31 -7.31 -5.19 -2.13
C MET A 31 -8.68 -4.73 -1.61
N ALA A 32 -9.69 -5.59 -1.62
CA ALA A 32 -11.03 -5.26 -1.13
C ALA A 32 -11.02 -4.94 0.38
N ALA A 33 -10.24 -5.69 1.17
CA ALA A 33 -10.06 -5.40 2.59
C ALA A 33 -9.42 -4.02 2.82
N ALA A 34 -8.40 -3.67 2.03
CA ALA A 34 -7.74 -2.37 2.10
C ALA A 34 -8.69 -1.22 1.73
N GLN A 35 -9.46 -1.37 0.64
CA GLN A 35 -10.48 -0.39 0.22
C GLN A 35 -11.55 -0.18 1.30
N ALA A 36 -12.04 -1.26 1.90
CA ALA A 36 -13.03 -1.17 2.98
C ALA A 36 -12.46 -0.47 4.22
N ALA A 37 -11.21 -0.76 4.60
CA ALA A 37 -10.55 -0.10 5.72
C ALA A 37 -10.35 1.41 5.47
N ALA A 38 -9.89 1.78 4.27
CA ALA A 38 -9.72 3.18 3.86
C ALA A 38 -11.04 3.95 3.87
N SER A 39 -12.09 3.34 3.31
CA SER A 39 -13.43 3.93 3.25
C SER A 39 -14.00 4.18 4.64
N ARG A 40 -13.88 3.21 5.56
CA ARG A 40 -14.30 3.37 6.96
C ARG A 40 -13.54 4.51 7.66
N ARG A 41 -12.22 4.60 7.45
CA ARG A 41 -11.39 5.63 8.09
C ARG A 41 -11.74 7.02 7.57
N LEU A 42 -11.93 7.19 6.26
CA LEU A 42 -12.35 8.47 5.67
C LEU A 42 -13.76 8.87 6.12
N ALA A 43 -14.69 7.91 6.21
CA ALA A 43 -16.04 8.17 6.70
C ALA A 43 -16.03 8.70 8.15
N ALA A 44 -15.22 8.10 9.03
CA ALA A 44 -15.05 8.59 10.40
C ALA A 44 -14.53 10.03 10.46
N ILE A 45 -13.58 10.41 9.59
CA ILE A 45 -13.08 11.80 9.52
C ILE A 45 -14.18 12.74 9.03
N ARG A 46 -14.91 12.40 7.97
CA ARG A 46 -16.00 13.25 7.44
C ARG A 46 -17.15 13.46 8.43
N ILE A 47 -17.39 12.49 9.32
CA ILE A 47 -18.36 12.66 10.41
C ILE A 47 -17.87 13.70 11.43
N ALA A 48 -16.57 13.69 11.73
CA ALA A 48 -15.96 14.62 12.68
C ALA A 48 -15.70 16.01 12.07
N ASP A 49 -15.47 16.08 10.76
CA ASP A 49 -15.21 17.28 9.98
C ASP A 49 -16.07 17.27 8.70
N PRO A 50 -17.33 17.74 8.78
CA PRO A 50 -18.24 17.77 7.63
C PRO A 50 -17.79 18.70 6.49
N ASP A 51 -16.96 19.70 6.80
CA ASP A 51 -16.47 20.71 5.87
C ASP A 51 -15.07 20.35 5.33
N LEU A 52 -14.61 19.11 5.55
CA LEU A 52 -13.33 18.62 5.05
C LEU A 52 -13.19 18.91 3.55
N ASP A 53 -12.11 19.62 3.21
CA ASP A 53 -11.79 19.97 1.83
C ASP A 53 -11.85 18.73 0.90
N PRO A 54 -12.58 18.80 -0.23
CA PRO A 54 -12.75 17.65 -1.12
C PRO A 54 -11.43 17.09 -1.69
N ASP A 55 -10.42 17.93 -1.89
CA ASP A 55 -9.13 17.53 -2.44
C ASP A 55 -8.31 16.82 -1.36
N MET A 56 -8.35 17.33 -0.14
CA MET A 56 -7.82 16.64 1.04
C MET A 56 -8.51 15.29 1.25
N ALA A 57 -9.84 15.22 1.11
CA ALA A 57 -10.57 13.96 1.25
C ALA A 57 -10.13 12.91 0.21
N ARG A 58 -9.84 13.34 -1.03
CA ARG A 58 -9.27 12.46 -2.07
C ARG A 58 -7.86 12.00 -1.71
N GLY A 59 -7.00 12.91 -1.24
CA GLY A 59 -5.66 12.58 -0.76
C GLY A 59 -5.68 11.56 0.39
N LEU A 60 -6.52 11.79 1.40
CA LEU A 60 -6.71 10.89 2.53
C LEU A 60 -7.24 9.51 2.09
N SER A 61 -8.16 9.48 1.13
CA SER A 61 -8.66 8.21 0.59
C SER A 61 -7.53 7.35 0.02
N PHE A 62 -6.65 7.96 -0.79
CA PHE A 62 -5.52 7.25 -1.36
C PHE A 62 -4.49 6.86 -0.29
N ALA A 63 -4.12 7.78 0.59
CA ALA A 63 -3.17 7.50 1.68
C ALA A 63 -3.66 6.35 2.57
N PHE A 64 -4.94 6.31 2.94
CA PHE A 64 -5.49 5.22 3.75
C PHE A 64 -5.55 3.89 2.99
N LEU A 65 -5.80 3.93 1.68
CA LEU A 65 -5.80 2.73 0.85
C LEU A 65 -4.39 2.12 0.78
N VAL A 66 -3.37 2.92 0.48
CA VAL A 66 -1.98 2.47 0.40
C VAL A 66 -1.52 1.91 1.75
N LYS A 67 -1.82 2.63 2.86
CA LYS A 67 -1.53 2.18 4.23
C LYS A 67 -2.19 0.85 4.57
N ALA A 68 -3.48 0.71 4.28
CA ALA A 68 -4.21 -0.51 4.57
C ALA A 68 -3.70 -1.69 3.73
N LEU A 69 -3.37 -1.45 2.46
CA LEU A 69 -2.77 -2.45 1.58
C LEU A 69 -1.41 -2.90 2.12
N ALA A 70 -0.51 -1.97 2.44
CA ALA A 70 0.80 -2.27 3.00
C ALA A 70 0.68 -3.06 4.32
N ARG A 71 -0.23 -2.65 5.21
CA ARG A 71 -0.50 -3.36 6.46
C ARG A 71 -0.94 -4.82 6.27
N HIS A 72 -1.68 -5.12 5.20
CA HIS A 72 -2.13 -6.48 4.90
C HIS A 72 -1.08 -7.31 4.15
N ALA A 73 -0.28 -6.65 3.30
CA ALA A 73 0.62 -7.33 2.38
C ALA A 73 2.04 -7.52 2.94
N VAL A 74 2.60 -6.52 3.64
CA VAL A 74 4.01 -6.51 4.06
C VAL A 74 4.29 -7.58 5.12
N THR A 75 5.31 -8.41 4.88
CA THR A 75 5.75 -9.50 5.77
C THR A 75 7.14 -9.29 6.35
N ALA A 76 8.00 -8.55 5.64
CA ALA A 76 9.35 -8.21 6.07
C ALA A 76 9.80 -6.90 5.42
N TRP A 77 10.86 -6.28 5.94
CA TRP A 77 11.49 -5.12 5.34
C TRP A 77 12.99 -5.02 5.62
N GLU A 78 13.67 -4.24 4.79
CA GLU A 78 15.08 -3.88 4.94
C GLU A 78 15.24 -2.38 4.71
N GLY A 79 16.30 -1.78 5.27
CA GLY A 79 16.60 -0.36 5.08
C GLY A 79 15.73 0.60 5.88
N VAL A 80 14.92 0.11 6.82
CA VAL A 80 14.08 0.93 7.71
C VAL A 80 14.67 0.94 9.12
N GLY A 81 15.00 2.15 9.60
CA GLY A 81 15.58 2.36 10.93
C GLY A 81 14.87 3.45 11.72
N ASP A 82 15.12 3.46 13.04
CA ASP A 82 14.69 4.54 13.93
C ASP A 82 15.60 5.77 13.82
N ALA A 83 15.31 6.80 14.62
CA ALA A 83 16.09 8.05 14.64
C ALA A 83 17.56 7.87 15.05
N ALA A 84 17.91 6.74 15.69
CA ALA A 84 19.29 6.40 16.04
C ALA A 84 19.96 5.51 14.97
N GLY A 85 19.28 5.24 13.85
CA GLY A 85 19.77 4.38 12.78
C GLY A 85 19.71 2.88 13.10
N LYS A 86 19.02 2.49 14.18
CA LYS A 86 18.84 1.07 14.52
C LYS A 86 17.69 0.49 13.70
N PRO A 87 17.78 -0.77 13.21
CA PRO A 87 16.69 -1.42 12.51
C PRO A 87 15.37 -1.34 13.28
N LEU A 88 14.34 -0.83 12.62
CA LEU A 88 13.01 -0.69 13.21
C LEU A 88 12.26 -2.03 13.06
N PRO A 89 11.70 -2.60 14.13
CA PRO A 89 10.92 -3.82 14.03
C PRO A 89 9.65 -3.59 13.21
N LEU A 90 9.28 -4.59 12.41
CA LEU A 90 8.03 -4.54 11.66
C LEU A 90 6.84 -4.49 12.62
N SER A 91 5.96 -3.51 12.41
CA SER A 91 4.68 -3.42 13.10
C SER A 91 3.66 -2.70 12.19
N PRO A 92 2.35 -2.90 12.39
CA PRO A 92 1.34 -2.20 11.60
C PRO A 92 1.52 -0.68 11.62
N GLU A 93 1.85 -0.11 12.79
CA GLU A 93 2.08 1.33 12.92
C GLU A 93 3.32 1.77 12.12
N ALA A 94 4.42 1.01 12.21
CA ALA A 94 5.65 1.35 11.52
C ALA A 94 5.50 1.23 9.98
N VAL A 95 4.72 0.27 9.50
CA VAL A 95 4.36 0.14 8.07
C VAL A 95 3.50 1.32 7.62
N GLU A 96 2.47 1.69 8.38
CA GLU A 96 1.64 2.86 8.05
C GLU A 96 2.46 4.16 8.02
N ARG A 97 3.43 4.31 8.92
CA ARG A 97 4.35 5.45 8.96
C ARG A 97 5.33 5.47 7.79
N LEU A 98 5.80 4.32 7.32
CA LEU A 98 6.63 4.26 6.12
C LEU A 98 5.86 4.77 4.89
N MET A 99 4.57 4.47 4.81
CA MET A 99 3.67 4.93 3.76
C MET A 99 3.23 6.41 3.91
N ASP A 100 3.68 7.13 4.94
CA ASP A 100 3.53 8.59 5.00
C ASP A 100 4.58 9.33 4.15
N LEU A 101 5.62 8.63 3.70
CA LEU A 101 6.59 9.16 2.74
C LEU A 101 6.03 9.01 1.32
N ASP A 102 5.70 10.13 0.69
CA ASP A 102 5.00 10.16 -0.62
C ASP A 102 5.72 9.35 -1.72
N ASP A 103 7.05 9.49 -1.81
CA ASP A 103 7.86 8.75 -2.79
C ASP A 103 7.87 7.24 -2.56
N ILE A 104 7.88 6.82 -1.29
CA ILE A 104 7.78 5.41 -0.90
C ILE A 104 6.38 4.88 -1.17
N ALA A 105 5.33 5.61 -0.80
CA ALA A 105 3.94 5.22 -0.98
C ALA A 105 3.59 5.04 -2.47
N ALA A 106 4.02 5.98 -3.31
CA ALA A 106 3.84 5.91 -4.76
C ALA A 106 4.55 4.69 -5.36
N ALA A 107 5.83 4.48 -5.02
CA ALA A 107 6.60 3.34 -5.51
C ALA A 107 6.05 2.00 -5.02
N PHE A 108 5.58 1.93 -3.78
CA PHE A 108 4.93 0.75 -3.23
C PHE A 108 3.65 0.43 -3.99
N TRP A 109 2.78 1.42 -4.19
CA TRP A 109 1.51 1.24 -4.90
C TRP A 109 1.72 0.71 -6.32
N ASP A 110 2.61 1.36 -7.08
CA ASP A 110 2.93 0.98 -8.45
C ASP A 110 3.42 -0.48 -8.52
N ARG A 111 4.42 -0.81 -7.71
CA ARG A 111 5.05 -2.14 -7.72
C ARG A 111 4.15 -3.25 -7.19
N ALA A 112 3.38 -2.99 -6.13
CA ALA A 112 2.49 -3.98 -5.52
C ALA A 112 1.27 -4.30 -6.40
N THR A 113 0.85 -3.37 -7.26
CA THR A 113 -0.33 -3.54 -8.13
C THR A 113 0.02 -3.88 -9.58
N ALA A 114 1.29 -3.69 -9.98
CA ALA A 114 1.77 -3.99 -11.33
C ALA A 114 1.37 -5.39 -11.86
N PRO A 115 1.44 -6.49 -11.09
CA PRO A 115 1.03 -7.81 -11.60
C PRO A 115 -0.43 -7.85 -12.05
N VAL A 116 -1.33 -7.21 -11.30
CA VAL A 116 -2.77 -7.17 -11.64
C VAL A 116 -3.02 -6.21 -12.80
N ALA A 117 -2.29 -5.09 -12.86
CA ALA A 117 -2.41 -4.12 -13.95
C ALA A 117 -1.98 -4.71 -15.30
N ALA A 118 -0.91 -5.52 -15.33
CA ALA A 118 -0.43 -6.19 -16.53
C ALA A 118 -1.50 -7.12 -17.13
N VAL A 119 -2.11 -7.95 -16.27
CA VAL A 119 -3.22 -8.85 -16.66
C VAL A 119 -4.42 -8.07 -17.19
N ALA A 120 -4.78 -6.94 -16.58
CA ALA A 120 -5.90 -6.12 -17.05
C ALA A 120 -5.65 -5.48 -18.43
N ALA A 121 -4.40 -5.14 -18.75
CA ALA A 121 -4.04 -4.54 -20.05
C ALA A 121 -4.20 -5.54 -21.21
N GLU A 122 -3.98 -6.83 -21.00
CA GLU A 122 -4.15 -7.88 -22.02
C GLU A 122 -5.61 -8.05 -22.47
N GLY A 123 -6.58 -7.73 -21.60
CA GLY A 123 -8.00 -7.80 -21.90
C GLY A 123 -8.52 -6.66 -22.78
N ASN A 124 -7.71 -5.62 -23.01
CA ASN A 124 -8.07 -4.41 -23.77
C ASN A 124 -7.34 -4.30 -25.12
N GLY A 125 -6.62 -5.35 -25.53
CA GLY A 125 -5.89 -5.45 -26.80
C GLY A 125 -6.60 -6.30 -27.87
#